data_AF-A0A945UX48-F1
#
_entry.id   AF-A0A945UX48-F1
#
_cell.length_a   1.000
_cell.length_b   1.000
_cell.length_c   1.000
_cell.angle_alpha   90.00
_cell.angle_beta   90.00
_cell.angle_gamma   90.00
#
_symmetry.space_group_name_H-M   'P 1'
#
loop_
_entity.id
_entity.type
_entity.pdbx_description
1 polymer ?
#
loop_
_entity_poly.entity_id
_entity_poly.type
_entity_poly.pdbx_seq_one_letter_code
_entity_poly.pdbx_strand_id
1 'polypeptide(L)'
;MRNPKNVVALIAVFPACVFLNWSHVNAANTKVLSEPLHETRVPPSNDPLVAECDYSLWIPEDTPIVKSVFIINMRAAGKHLFYKDLEWRALAAKNSSAMLYCKFEAHSVRDNGYGLSILAACEQFADELDRPELKHAPFVFWGHSMGGRVAQDFVRFRPSRVLAFHIGLRGNPSSEEFMQEESAAMRVPGLYLMGEEDKKPRDIREHFHRARKQGSPRAWIWLPGQEHWPEGMSFRKDNTTPADWRAWAANDIVIPWTDNMIKLRLPKNADPREGPVKLLEISSMKGWLGDIQSGQISPHHEFLGSKSDASWFPSKSVAKAWVGFAFERTTPFTSNTENEKSSDQAGADNTAQPK
;
A
#
# COMPACT_ATOMS: atom_id res chain seq x y z
N MET A 1 -67.66 5.21 -29.15
CA MET A 1 -67.18 6.34 -28.33
C MET A 1 -66.88 5.84 -26.92
N ARG A 2 -65.61 5.55 -26.62
CA ARG A 2 -65.14 5.14 -25.29
C ARG A 2 -63.92 6.01 -24.95
N ASN A 3 -64.01 6.69 -23.81
CA ASN A 3 -63.01 7.58 -23.23
C ASN A 3 -61.67 6.86 -22.95
N PRO A 4 -60.53 7.57 -23.02
CA PRO A 4 -59.21 6.96 -22.92
C PRO A 4 -58.81 6.64 -21.47
N LYS A 5 -58.14 5.50 -21.30
CA LYS A 5 -57.48 5.09 -20.06
C LYS A 5 -56.14 5.81 -19.94
N ASN A 6 -55.91 6.43 -18.78
CA ASN A 6 -54.61 6.92 -18.35
C ASN A 6 -53.60 5.76 -18.32
N VAL A 7 -52.53 5.88 -19.11
CA VAL A 7 -51.37 5.00 -19.04
C VAL A 7 -50.39 5.63 -18.06
N VAL A 8 -50.27 5.05 -16.87
CA VAL A 8 -49.18 5.32 -15.94
C VAL A 8 -47.99 4.48 -16.41
N ALA A 9 -46.94 5.13 -16.90
CA ALA A 9 -45.68 4.48 -17.24
C ALA A 9 -44.95 4.11 -15.95
N LEU A 10 -44.89 2.80 -15.63
CA LEU A 10 -43.95 2.27 -14.64
C LEU A 10 -42.55 2.31 -15.26
N ILE A 11 -41.71 3.23 -14.79
CA ILE A 11 -40.28 3.21 -15.09
C ILE A 11 -39.65 2.16 -14.15
N ALA A 12 -39.33 0.99 -14.70
CA ALA A 12 -38.51 -0.01 -14.03
C ALA A 12 -37.07 0.51 -13.97
N VAL A 13 -36.61 0.89 -12.77
CA VAL A 13 -35.20 1.20 -12.51
C VAL A 13 -34.47 -0.13 -12.31
N PHE A 14 -33.76 -0.59 -13.34
CA PHE A 14 -32.78 -1.67 -13.20
C PHE A 14 -31.54 -1.11 -12.46
N PRO A 15 -31.06 -1.75 -11.38
CA PRO A 15 -29.78 -1.38 -10.81
C PRO A 15 -28.70 -1.86 -11.78
N ALA A 16 -28.04 -0.92 -12.46
CA ALA A 16 -26.86 -1.21 -13.24
C ALA A 16 -25.73 -1.63 -12.29
N CYS A 17 -25.53 -2.93 -12.14
CA CYS A 17 -24.30 -3.50 -11.58
C CYS A 17 -23.15 -3.14 -12.50
N VAL A 18 -22.49 -2.01 -12.24
CA VAL A 18 -21.23 -1.66 -12.91
C VAL A 18 -20.14 -2.52 -12.30
N PHE A 19 -19.79 -3.61 -13.00
CA PHE A 19 -18.54 -4.31 -12.78
C PHE A 19 -17.40 -3.39 -13.25
N LEU A 20 -16.77 -2.68 -12.31
CA LEU A 20 -15.54 -1.94 -12.57
C LEU A 20 -14.40 -2.94 -12.82
N ASN A 21 -14.11 -3.20 -14.09
CA ASN A 21 -12.88 -3.88 -14.51
C ASN A 21 -11.69 -2.94 -14.23
N TRP A 22 -10.72 -3.44 -13.47
CA TRP A 22 -9.57 -2.73 -12.93
C TRP A 22 -8.44 -2.43 -13.95
N SER A 23 -8.76 -2.27 -15.23
CA SER A 23 -7.74 -2.25 -16.29
C SER A 23 -7.60 -0.93 -17.07
N HIS A 24 -8.22 0.18 -16.66
CA HIS A 24 -7.96 1.48 -17.30
C HIS A 24 -8.02 2.67 -16.31
N VAL A 25 -6.92 2.89 -15.58
CA VAL A 25 -6.53 4.23 -15.14
C VAL A 25 -5.14 4.49 -15.72
N ASN A 26 -5.11 4.93 -16.98
CA ASN A 26 -3.91 5.43 -17.64
C ASN A 26 -4.19 6.87 -18.10
N ALA A 27 -3.72 7.85 -17.33
CA ALA A 27 -3.18 9.12 -17.82
C ALA A 27 -2.85 10.04 -16.62
N ALA A 28 -1.57 10.38 -16.54
CA ALA A 28 -0.93 11.50 -15.85
C ALA A 28 -1.85 12.48 -15.09
N ASN A 29 -1.70 12.52 -13.76
CA ASN A 29 -2.02 13.71 -12.99
C ASN A 29 -0.81 14.08 -12.13
N THR A 30 -0.01 15.03 -12.63
CA THR A 30 1.12 15.64 -11.91
C THR A 30 0.67 16.78 -10.98
N LYS A 31 -0.64 17.03 -10.87
CA LYS A 31 -1.21 18.04 -9.99
C LYS A 31 -1.23 17.51 -8.55
N VAL A 32 -0.67 18.28 -7.62
CA VAL A 32 -0.91 18.08 -6.19
C VAL A 32 -2.41 18.01 -5.98
N LEU A 33 -2.88 16.99 -5.26
CA LEU A 33 -4.30 16.78 -4.99
C LEU A 33 -4.89 18.07 -4.40
N SER A 34 -5.96 18.58 -5.02
CA SER A 34 -6.61 19.84 -4.68
C SER A 34 -7.68 19.71 -3.59
N GLU A 35 -7.80 18.53 -2.99
CA GLU A 35 -8.76 18.22 -1.94
C GLU A 35 -8.30 18.82 -0.60
N PRO A 36 -9.23 19.18 0.30
CA PRO A 36 -8.88 19.81 1.57
C PRO A 36 -7.96 18.91 2.39
N LEU A 37 -6.83 19.48 2.80
CA LEU A 37 -5.91 18.87 3.74
C LEU A 37 -6.04 19.59 5.08
N HIS A 38 -6.11 18.81 6.15
CA HIS A 38 -6.06 19.31 7.51
C HIS A 38 -4.63 19.19 8.02
N GLU A 39 -4.15 20.19 8.73
CA GLU A 39 -2.78 20.29 9.21
C GLU A 39 -2.81 20.52 10.70
N THR A 40 -1.96 19.82 11.44
CA THR A 40 -1.78 20.08 12.87
C THR A 40 -0.32 19.92 13.28
N ARG A 41 0.04 20.51 14.42
CA ARG A 41 1.33 20.36 15.06
C ARG A 41 1.11 19.82 16.47
N VAL A 42 1.66 18.65 16.74
CA VAL A 42 1.71 18.10 18.08
C VAL A 42 2.89 18.75 18.82
N PRO A 43 2.67 19.42 19.97
CA PRO A 43 3.76 19.98 20.78
C PRO A 43 4.52 18.87 21.53
N PRO A 44 5.79 19.10 21.90
CA PRO A 44 6.55 18.12 22.65
C PRO A 44 6.07 18.02 24.11
N SER A 45 6.22 16.84 24.70
CA SER A 45 6.06 16.62 26.15
C SER A 45 7.11 15.63 26.65
N ASN A 46 7.57 15.80 27.89
CA ASN A 46 8.48 14.86 28.54
C ASN A 46 7.74 13.80 29.37
N ASP A 47 6.49 14.06 29.76
CA ASP A 47 5.64 13.13 30.49
C ASP A 47 4.15 13.32 30.11
N PRO A 48 3.56 12.40 29.33
CA PRO A 48 4.24 11.29 28.67
C PRO A 48 5.20 11.79 27.57
N LEU A 49 6.23 10.99 27.23
CA LEU A 49 7.21 11.37 26.20
C LEU A 49 6.55 11.48 24.81
N VAL A 50 6.42 12.70 24.30
CA VAL A 50 5.83 13.05 23.00
C VAL A 50 6.83 13.90 22.22
N ALA A 51 7.14 13.48 20.99
CA ALA A 51 7.96 14.28 20.08
C ALA A 51 7.13 15.39 19.42
N GLU A 52 7.71 16.57 19.27
CA GLU A 52 7.12 17.62 18.44
C GLU A 52 7.08 17.16 16.98
N CYS A 53 5.93 17.28 16.32
CA CYS A 53 5.83 16.96 14.90
C CYS A 53 4.62 17.60 14.20
N ASP A 54 4.79 17.89 12.90
CA ASP A 54 3.72 18.29 11.99
C ASP A 54 3.06 17.09 11.29
N TYR A 55 1.75 17.15 11.09
CA TYR A 55 0.97 16.10 10.44
C TYR A 55 -0.01 16.69 9.43
N SER A 56 -0.15 16.03 8.27
CA SER A 56 -1.25 16.29 7.33
C SER A 56 -2.26 15.15 7.37
N LEU A 57 -3.54 15.46 7.47
CA LEU A 57 -4.65 14.52 7.36
C LEU A 57 -5.46 14.80 6.10
N TRP A 58 -5.89 13.73 5.46
CA TRP A 58 -6.91 13.76 4.43
C TRP A 58 -7.99 12.73 4.74
N ILE A 59 -9.24 13.13 4.52
CA ILE A 59 -10.42 12.30 4.66
C ILE A 59 -11.17 12.35 3.32
N PRO A 60 -11.53 11.21 2.71
CA PRO A 60 -12.36 11.22 1.50
C PRO A 60 -13.72 11.87 1.79
N GLU A 61 -14.19 12.77 0.91
CA GLU A 61 -15.37 13.63 1.13
C GLU A 61 -16.63 12.83 1.56
N ASP A 62 -16.89 11.69 0.91
CA ASP A 62 -18.06 10.85 1.18
C ASP A 62 -17.87 9.85 2.35
N THR A 63 -16.98 10.13 3.29
CA THR A 63 -16.69 9.24 4.43
C THR A 63 -17.42 9.68 5.69
N PRO A 64 -18.61 9.11 6.01
CA PRO A 64 -19.36 9.49 7.21
C PRO A 64 -18.65 9.07 8.50
N ILE A 65 -17.96 7.92 8.49
CA ILE A 65 -17.20 7.42 9.63
C ILE A 65 -15.87 6.87 9.09
N VAL A 66 -14.76 7.44 9.55
CA VAL A 66 -13.43 6.89 9.27
C VAL A 66 -13.25 5.56 10.01
N LYS A 67 -13.10 4.47 9.27
CA LYS A 67 -12.97 3.11 9.80
C LYS A 67 -11.54 2.67 10.04
N SER A 68 -10.57 3.31 9.39
CA SER A 68 -9.14 3.11 9.63
C SER A 68 -8.32 4.32 9.16
N VAL A 69 -7.05 4.41 9.56
CA VAL A 69 -6.15 5.49 9.13
C VAL A 69 -4.89 4.90 8.50
N PHE A 70 -4.55 5.34 7.29
CA PHE A 70 -3.30 4.97 6.64
C PHE A 70 -2.21 5.92 7.11
N ILE A 71 -1.31 5.42 7.96
CA ILE A 71 -0.21 6.19 8.52
C ILE A 71 0.98 6.08 7.57
N ILE A 72 1.26 7.17 6.87
CA ILE A 72 2.31 7.25 5.86
C ILE A 72 3.51 7.98 6.45
N ASN A 73 4.63 7.27 6.54
CA ASN A 73 5.87 7.82 7.09
C ASN A 73 6.95 8.03 6.02
N MET A 74 7.84 9.00 6.31
CA MET A 74 9.02 9.47 5.56
C MET A 74 8.81 10.48 4.42
N ARG A 75 9.81 11.38 4.33
CA ARG A 75 10.01 12.36 3.24
C ARG A 75 10.35 11.65 1.91
N ALA A 76 10.21 12.35 0.80
CA ALA A 76 10.28 11.82 -0.57
C ALA A 76 9.20 10.76 -0.89
N ALA A 77 9.46 9.47 -0.70
CA ALA A 77 8.54 8.41 -1.14
C ALA A 77 7.19 8.45 -0.40
N GLY A 78 7.19 8.62 0.92
CA GLY A 78 5.94 8.78 1.70
C GLY A 78 5.19 10.07 1.32
N LYS A 79 5.92 11.15 1.02
CA LYS A 79 5.35 12.38 0.46
C LYS A 79 4.70 12.12 -0.90
N HIS A 80 5.39 11.43 -1.81
CA HIS A 80 4.84 11.10 -3.14
C HIS A 80 3.57 10.26 -3.00
N LEU A 81 3.61 9.20 -2.18
CA LEU A 81 2.45 8.36 -1.88
C LEU A 81 1.26 9.19 -1.38
N PHE A 82 1.48 10.03 -0.37
CA PHE A 82 0.39 10.82 0.20
C PHE A 82 -0.16 11.87 -0.77
N TYR A 83 0.69 12.64 -1.45
CA TYR A 83 0.24 13.81 -2.22
C TYR A 83 -0.06 13.52 -3.70
N LYS A 84 0.37 12.37 -4.25
CA LYS A 84 0.30 12.08 -5.69
C LYS A 84 -0.25 10.71 -6.05
N ASP A 85 -0.22 9.71 -5.16
CA ASP A 85 -0.69 8.36 -5.50
C ASP A 85 -2.21 8.23 -5.42
N LEU A 86 -2.85 8.21 -6.58
CA LEU A 86 -4.31 8.11 -6.73
C LEU A 86 -4.84 6.70 -6.39
N GLU A 87 -4.04 5.65 -6.53
CA GLU A 87 -4.49 4.29 -6.19
C GLU A 87 -4.58 4.10 -4.68
N TRP A 88 -3.67 4.70 -3.91
CA TRP A 88 -3.76 4.75 -2.46
C TRP A 88 -4.94 5.60 -1.97
N ARG A 89 -5.22 6.73 -2.62
CA ARG A 89 -6.44 7.54 -2.35
C ARG A 89 -7.70 6.72 -2.61
N ALA A 90 -7.76 6.02 -3.75
CA ALA A 90 -8.90 5.17 -4.10
C ALA A 90 -9.06 4.00 -3.13
N LEU A 91 -7.97 3.37 -2.69
CA LEU A 91 -7.99 2.32 -1.68
C LEU A 91 -8.53 2.82 -0.34
N ALA A 92 -8.09 4.01 0.08
CA ALA A 92 -8.54 4.64 1.31
C ALA A 92 -10.04 4.97 1.24
N ALA A 93 -10.50 5.64 0.16
CA ALA A 93 -11.92 5.94 -0.06
C ALA A 93 -12.78 4.67 -0.05
N LYS A 94 -12.37 3.62 -0.78
CA LYS A 94 -13.06 2.33 -0.84
C LYS A 94 -13.24 1.67 0.54
N ASN A 95 -12.30 1.89 1.45
CA ASN A 95 -12.30 1.28 2.78
C ASN A 95 -12.75 2.24 3.89
N SER A 96 -13.30 3.41 3.53
CA SER A 96 -13.66 4.47 4.48
C SER A 96 -12.49 4.84 5.39
N SER A 97 -11.29 4.93 4.81
CA SER A 97 -10.06 5.22 5.54
C SER A 97 -9.62 6.66 5.30
N ALA A 98 -9.10 7.29 6.35
CA ALA A 98 -8.34 8.51 6.21
C ALA A 98 -6.87 8.19 5.88
N MET A 99 -6.13 9.17 5.37
CA MET A 99 -4.67 9.09 5.23
C MET A 99 -4.03 10.16 6.10
N LEU A 100 -3.02 9.79 6.88
CA LEU A 100 -2.25 10.68 7.73
C LEU A 100 -0.78 10.63 7.31
N TYR A 101 -0.23 11.77 6.90
CA TYR A 101 1.18 11.92 6.59
C TYR A 101 1.95 12.48 7.79
N CYS A 102 2.97 11.74 8.20
CA CYS A 102 3.87 12.09 9.28
C CYS A 102 5.07 12.91 8.74
N LYS A 103 5.19 14.20 9.09
CA LYS A 103 6.25 15.07 8.54
C LYS A 103 7.57 15.00 9.31
N PHE A 104 7.94 13.83 9.81
CA PHE A 104 9.17 13.61 10.57
C PHE A 104 10.07 12.51 9.98
N GLU A 105 11.33 12.53 10.43
CA GLU A 105 12.26 11.41 10.29
C GLU A 105 12.62 10.92 11.69
N ALA A 106 12.33 9.65 11.98
CA ALA A 106 12.65 9.04 13.26
C ALA A 106 13.30 7.68 13.04
N HIS A 107 14.20 7.32 13.95
CA HIS A 107 14.86 6.02 13.96
C HIS A 107 14.16 4.99 14.87
N SER A 108 13.19 5.44 15.66
CA SER A 108 12.33 4.62 16.54
C SER A 108 10.99 5.36 16.76
N VAL A 109 10.03 4.73 17.44
CA VAL A 109 8.80 5.39 17.91
C VAL A 109 8.52 5.16 19.39
N ARG A 110 9.02 4.06 19.97
CA ARG A 110 8.79 3.70 21.37
C ARG A 110 9.55 4.61 22.32
N ASP A 111 10.82 4.86 22.02
CA ASP A 111 11.76 5.46 22.99
C ASP A 111 12.05 6.94 22.73
N ASN A 112 11.43 7.52 21.71
CA ASN A 112 11.67 8.91 21.30
C ASN A 112 10.38 9.74 21.16
N GLY A 113 9.25 9.20 21.62
CA GLY A 113 7.97 9.92 21.71
C GLY A 113 7.17 10.05 20.41
N TYR A 114 7.67 9.61 19.25
CA TYR A 114 6.88 9.68 18.01
C TYR A 114 5.66 8.76 18.01
N GLY A 115 5.72 7.64 18.75
CA GLY A 115 4.58 6.72 18.86
C GLY A 115 3.37 7.39 19.52
N LEU A 116 3.61 8.15 20.60
CA LEU A 116 2.57 8.93 21.25
C LEU A 116 2.22 10.20 20.46
N SER A 117 3.17 10.79 19.75
CA SER A 117 2.91 11.94 18.87
C SER A 117 1.91 11.61 17.76
N ILE A 118 2.03 10.44 17.11
CA ILE A 118 1.03 9.99 16.11
C ILE A 118 -0.37 9.85 16.73
N LEU A 119 -0.46 9.30 17.94
CA LEU A 119 -1.74 9.16 18.64
C LEU A 119 -2.34 10.52 19.03
N ALA A 120 -1.51 11.43 19.54
CA ALA A 120 -1.91 12.80 19.87
C ALA A 120 -2.39 13.57 18.63
N ALA A 121 -1.75 13.41 17.47
CA ALA A 121 -2.21 14.00 16.22
C ALA A 121 -3.62 13.53 15.85
N CYS A 122 -3.89 12.22 15.98
CA CYS A 122 -5.23 11.67 15.76
C CYS A 122 -6.27 12.23 16.75
N GLU A 123 -5.89 12.47 18.01
CA GLU A 123 -6.75 13.09 19.01
C GLU A 123 -7.04 14.56 18.69
N GLN A 124 -6.01 15.34 18.33
CA GLN A 124 -6.16 16.74 17.91
C GLN A 124 -7.09 16.85 16.69
N PHE A 125 -6.87 16.06 15.64
CA PHE A 125 -7.75 16.06 14.48
C PHE A 125 -9.18 15.61 14.82
N ALA A 126 -9.34 14.67 15.74
CA ALA A 126 -10.67 14.24 16.18
C ALA A 126 -11.44 15.39 16.82
N ASP A 127 -10.78 16.21 17.64
CA ASP A 127 -11.39 17.33 18.34
C ASP A 127 -11.60 18.54 17.41
N GLU A 128 -10.61 18.87 16.57
CA GLU A 128 -10.65 20.01 15.66
C GLU A 128 -11.69 19.85 14.53
N LEU A 129 -11.92 18.61 14.07
CA LEU A 129 -12.79 18.31 12.94
C LEU A 129 -14.14 17.72 13.35
N ASP A 130 -14.41 17.56 14.64
CA ASP A 130 -15.56 16.83 15.18
C ASP A 130 -15.69 15.40 14.60
N ARG A 131 -14.55 14.68 14.59
CA ARG A 131 -14.40 13.32 14.06
C ARG A 131 -13.90 12.36 15.15
N PRO A 132 -14.72 12.05 16.18
CA PRO A 132 -14.29 11.27 17.34
C PRO A 132 -13.75 9.87 17.00
N GLU A 133 -14.14 9.31 15.85
CA GLU A 133 -13.62 8.02 15.39
C GLU A 133 -12.10 8.01 15.16
N LEU A 134 -11.48 9.15 14.86
CA LEU A 134 -10.04 9.23 14.59
C LEU A 134 -9.21 8.84 15.83
N LYS A 135 -9.74 9.05 17.05
CA LYS A 135 -9.12 8.62 18.32
C LYS A 135 -8.92 7.11 18.39
N HIS A 136 -9.76 6.33 17.71
CA HIS A 136 -9.86 4.88 17.90
C HIS A 136 -9.71 4.04 16.64
N ALA A 137 -9.83 4.65 15.46
CA ALA A 137 -9.67 3.99 14.18
C ALA A 137 -8.29 3.30 14.06
N PRO A 138 -8.24 1.99 13.75
CA PRO A 138 -6.98 1.25 13.65
C PRO A 138 -6.14 1.71 12.44
N PHE A 139 -4.86 1.38 12.47
CA PHE A 139 -3.87 1.92 11.55
C PHE A 139 -3.40 0.91 10.51
N VAL A 140 -3.23 1.35 9.27
CA VAL A 140 -2.40 0.68 8.27
C VAL A 140 -1.12 1.50 8.12
N PHE A 141 0.04 0.92 8.42
CA PHE A 141 1.30 1.62 8.28
C PHE A 141 1.93 1.39 6.91
N TRP A 142 2.49 2.44 6.33
CA TRP A 142 3.42 2.34 5.21
C TRP A 142 4.66 3.18 5.51
N GLY A 143 5.84 2.60 5.24
CA GLY A 143 7.08 3.34 5.38
C GLY A 143 8.19 2.79 4.50
N HIS A 144 8.93 3.70 3.89
CA HIS A 144 10.15 3.43 3.13
C HIS A 144 11.38 3.53 4.04
N SER A 145 12.42 2.71 3.84
CA SER A 145 13.70 2.76 4.53
C SER A 145 13.55 2.84 6.06
N MET A 146 13.95 3.95 6.69
CA MET A 146 13.78 4.17 8.12
C MET A 146 12.30 4.24 8.55
N GLY A 147 11.40 4.68 7.66
CA GLY A 147 9.96 4.62 7.87
C GLY A 147 9.43 3.20 7.97
N GLY A 148 10.04 2.25 7.27
CA GLY A 148 9.75 0.83 7.45
C GLY A 148 10.13 0.34 8.85
N ARG A 149 11.22 0.88 9.42
CA ARG A 149 11.59 0.65 10.83
C ARG A 149 10.59 1.29 11.79
N VAL A 150 10.15 2.52 11.54
CA VAL A 150 9.10 3.22 12.31
C VAL A 150 7.80 2.42 12.32
N ALA A 151 7.36 1.93 11.16
CA ALA A 151 6.16 1.09 11.03
C ALA A 151 6.27 -0.20 11.87
N GLN A 152 7.40 -0.90 11.76
CA GLN A 152 7.68 -2.10 12.55
C GLN A 152 7.71 -1.80 14.06
N ASP A 153 8.35 -0.70 14.45
CA ASP A 153 8.44 -0.33 15.86
C ASP A 153 7.08 0.05 16.46
N PHE A 154 6.21 0.67 15.67
CA PHE A 154 4.84 0.94 16.11
C PHE A 154 4.05 -0.36 16.32
N VAL A 155 4.25 -1.36 15.46
CA VAL A 155 3.68 -2.71 15.65
C VAL A 155 4.16 -3.33 16.96
N ARG A 156 5.44 -3.18 17.31
CA ARG A 156 5.96 -3.61 18.62
C ARG A 156 5.33 -2.82 19.77
N PHE A 157 5.11 -1.52 19.60
CA PHE A 157 4.59 -0.63 20.65
C PHE A 157 3.09 -0.81 20.95
N ARG A 158 2.25 -0.90 19.91
CA ARG A 158 0.78 -0.94 20.00
C ARG A 158 0.19 -1.90 18.95
N PRO A 159 0.49 -3.22 19.01
CA PRO A 159 0.06 -4.18 17.97
C PRO A 159 -1.45 -4.26 17.80
N SER A 160 -2.23 -4.06 18.87
CA SER A 160 -3.69 -4.04 18.83
C SER A 160 -4.27 -2.88 18.02
N ARG A 161 -3.48 -1.81 17.80
CA ARG A 161 -3.89 -0.64 17.02
C ARG A 161 -3.58 -0.79 15.53
N VAL A 162 -2.87 -1.84 15.10
CA VAL A 162 -2.39 -1.98 13.72
C VAL A 162 -3.15 -3.06 12.97
N LEU A 163 -3.81 -2.70 11.86
CA LEU A 163 -4.46 -3.58 10.88
C LEU A 163 -3.43 -4.31 10.00
N ALA A 164 -2.43 -3.59 9.51
CA ALA A 164 -1.35 -4.12 8.68
C ALA A 164 -0.19 -3.11 8.64
N PHE A 165 0.98 -3.57 8.24
CA PHE A 165 2.14 -2.70 8.02
C PHE A 165 2.93 -3.09 6.77
N HIS A 166 3.62 -2.11 6.18
CA HIS A 166 4.49 -2.30 5.02
C HIS A 166 5.89 -1.81 5.36
N ILE A 167 6.89 -2.65 5.09
CA ILE A 167 8.31 -2.29 5.16
C ILE A 167 8.81 -2.19 3.73
N GLY A 168 9.01 -0.97 3.24
CA GLY A 168 9.63 -0.70 1.95
C GLY A 168 11.14 -0.55 2.07
N LEU A 169 11.91 -1.42 1.43
CA LEU A 169 13.33 -1.20 1.08
C LEU A 169 14.17 -0.73 2.27
N ARG A 170 14.14 -1.48 3.38
CA ARG A 170 15.00 -1.18 4.52
C ARG A 170 16.42 -1.67 4.21
N GLY A 171 17.39 -0.75 4.18
CA GLY A 171 18.80 -1.08 3.91
C GLY A 171 19.69 -1.19 5.15
N ASN A 172 19.38 -0.46 6.23
CA ASN A 172 20.21 -0.43 7.43
C ASN A 172 19.85 -1.56 8.43
N PRO A 173 20.84 -2.27 8.98
CA PRO A 173 20.59 -3.29 10.01
C PRO A 173 20.05 -2.64 11.29
N SER A 174 19.21 -3.38 12.00
CA SER A 174 18.70 -3.01 13.34
C SER A 174 19.31 -3.90 14.42
N SER A 175 19.23 -3.46 15.69
CA SER A 175 19.70 -4.26 16.83
C SER A 175 18.93 -5.58 16.94
N GLU A 176 19.56 -6.59 17.53
CA GLU A 176 18.91 -7.87 17.76
C GLU A 176 17.62 -7.73 18.60
N GLU A 177 17.68 -6.90 19.65
CA GLU A 177 16.53 -6.57 20.50
C GLU A 177 15.35 -6.00 19.70
N PHE A 178 15.62 -5.11 18.74
CA PHE A 178 14.58 -4.56 17.88
C PHE A 178 13.93 -5.65 17.02
N MET A 179 14.73 -6.60 16.55
CA MET A 179 14.34 -7.65 15.62
C MET A 179 13.66 -8.86 16.30
N GLN A 180 13.65 -8.87 17.64
CA GLN A 180 12.88 -9.77 18.49
C GLN A 180 11.55 -9.09 18.84
N GLU A 181 10.47 -9.47 18.15
CA GLU A 181 9.12 -8.96 18.43
C GLU A 181 8.34 -9.92 19.34
N GLU A 182 7.47 -9.34 20.16
CA GLU A 182 6.55 -10.08 21.01
C GLU A 182 5.48 -10.80 20.18
N SER A 183 4.87 -11.87 20.73
CA SER A 183 3.88 -12.69 20.00
C SER A 183 2.71 -11.89 19.43
N ALA A 184 2.25 -10.84 20.13
CA ALA A 184 1.18 -9.98 19.65
C ALA A 184 1.58 -9.19 18.38
N ALA A 185 2.80 -8.68 18.32
CA ALA A 185 3.36 -8.01 17.15
C ALA A 185 3.53 -8.98 15.98
N MET A 186 3.99 -10.20 16.24
CA MET A 186 4.11 -11.26 15.23
C MET A 186 2.76 -11.66 14.62
N ARG A 187 1.62 -11.42 15.27
CA ARG A 187 0.29 -11.70 14.69
C ARG A 187 -0.20 -10.61 13.73
N VAL A 188 0.44 -9.44 13.72
CA VAL A 188 0.09 -8.37 12.78
C VAL A 188 0.60 -8.73 11.39
N PRO A 189 -0.26 -8.69 10.34
CA PRO A 189 0.14 -8.97 8.98
C PRO A 189 1.06 -7.88 8.46
N GLY A 190 2.06 -8.29 7.69
CA GLY A 190 3.11 -7.41 7.21
C GLY A 190 3.56 -7.76 5.81
N LEU A 191 3.83 -6.72 5.00
CA LEU A 191 4.37 -6.85 3.67
C LEU A 191 5.82 -6.34 3.66
N TYR A 192 6.75 -7.19 3.25
CA TYR A 192 8.17 -6.89 3.11
C TYR A 192 8.45 -6.65 1.64
N LEU A 193 8.55 -5.38 1.25
CA LEU A 193 8.84 -4.95 -0.11
C LEU A 193 10.33 -4.72 -0.25
N MET A 194 11.00 -5.52 -1.08
CA MET A 194 12.46 -5.53 -1.16
C MET A 194 12.91 -5.41 -2.61
N GLY A 195 13.71 -4.39 -2.89
CA GLY A 195 14.35 -4.15 -4.18
C GLY A 195 15.17 -5.35 -4.57
N GLU A 196 15.04 -5.79 -5.82
CA GLU A 196 15.91 -6.85 -6.34
C GLU A 196 17.38 -6.41 -6.30
N GLU A 197 17.62 -5.14 -6.61
CA GLU A 197 18.93 -4.50 -6.70
C GLU A 197 19.30 -3.70 -5.45
N ASP A 198 18.33 -3.41 -4.58
CA ASP A 198 18.60 -2.78 -3.27
C ASP A 198 19.34 -3.76 -2.36
N LYS A 199 20.49 -3.32 -1.82
CA LYS A 199 21.36 -4.14 -0.97
C LYS A 199 20.56 -4.61 0.25
N LYS A 200 20.36 -5.92 0.38
CA LYS A 200 19.40 -6.52 1.31
C LYS A 200 20.04 -6.77 2.67
N PRO A 201 19.55 -6.17 3.76
CA PRO A 201 20.12 -6.45 5.06
C PRO A 201 19.62 -7.82 5.55
N ARG A 202 20.57 -8.64 5.99
CA ARG A 202 20.35 -10.03 6.38
C ARG A 202 19.36 -10.17 7.55
N ASP A 203 19.38 -9.21 8.47
CA ASP A 203 18.51 -9.15 9.65
C ASP A 203 17.02 -9.14 9.30
N ILE A 204 16.60 -8.37 8.29
CA ILE A 204 15.21 -8.30 7.81
C ILE A 204 14.72 -9.67 7.35
N ARG A 205 15.56 -10.37 6.59
CA ARG A 205 15.21 -11.71 6.08
C ARG A 205 15.09 -12.71 7.21
N GLU A 206 16.03 -12.71 8.15
CA GLU A 206 15.97 -13.58 9.33
C GLU A 206 14.73 -13.28 10.18
N HIS A 207 14.38 -12.01 10.34
CA HIS A 207 13.19 -11.59 11.05
C HIS A 207 11.89 -12.05 10.34
N PHE A 208 11.81 -11.94 9.02
CA PHE A 208 10.70 -12.50 8.24
C PHE A 208 10.54 -14.01 8.50
N HIS A 209 11.62 -14.79 8.39
CA HIS A 209 11.59 -16.23 8.65
C HIS A 209 11.18 -16.56 10.09
N ARG A 210 11.66 -15.80 11.10
CA ARG A 210 11.22 -15.95 12.49
C ARG A 210 9.72 -15.71 12.65
N ALA A 211 9.19 -14.65 12.04
CA ALA A 211 7.76 -14.35 12.09
C ALA A 211 6.93 -15.45 11.40
N ARG A 212 7.37 -15.92 10.23
CA ARG A 212 6.70 -17.01 9.49
C ARG A 212 6.74 -18.34 10.23
N LYS A 213 7.83 -18.67 10.93
CA LYS A 213 7.91 -19.84 11.81
C LYS A 213 6.90 -19.82 12.95
N GLN A 214 6.48 -18.63 13.39
CA GLN A 214 5.40 -18.44 14.38
C GLN A 214 4.00 -18.37 13.74
N GLY A 215 3.87 -18.64 12.44
CA GLY A 215 2.61 -18.60 11.72
C GLY A 215 2.13 -17.18 11.38
N SER A 216 3.00 -16.17 11.42
CA SER A 216 2.63 -14.78 11.11
C SER A 216 2.10 -14.60 9.69
N PRO A 217 0.99 -13.87 9.45
CA PRO A 217 0.44 -13.59 8.11
C PRO A 217 1.26 -12.53 7.37
N ARG A 218 2.54 -12.83 7.11
CA ARG A 218 3.51 -11.93 6.46
C ARG A 218 3.91 -12.45 5.08
N ALA A 219 4.20 -11.53 4.17
CA ALA A 219 4.67 -11.86 2.82
C ALA A 219 5.94 -11.10 2.48
N TRP A 220 6.84 -11.79 1.80
CA TRP A 220 8.04 -11.24 1.16
C TRP A 220 7.80 -11.03 -0.33
N ILE A 221 8.08 -9.83 -0.80
CA ILE A 221 7.86 -9.39 -2.17
C ILE A 221 9.18 -8.83 -2.71
N TRP A 222 9.69 -9.45 -3.78
CA TRP A 222 10.74 -8.82 -4.58
C TRP A 222 10.13 -7.76 -5.48
N LEU A 223 10.81 -6.61 -5.58
CA LEU A 223 10.52 -5.55 -6.52
C LEU A 223 11.51 -5.68 -7.70
N PRO A 224 11.09 -6.26 -8.84
CA PRO A 224 12.01 -6.60 -9.92
C PRO A 224 12.70 -5.36 -10.50
N GLY A 225 14.03 -5.44 -10.64
CA GLY A 225 14.86 -4.33 -11.15
C GLY A 225 14.79 -3.02 -10.36
N GLN A 226 14.25 -3.04 -9.12
CA GLN A 226 14.14 -1.84 -8.30
C GLN A 226 15.31 -1.71 -7.33
N GLU A 227 15.86 -0.50 -7.23
CA GLU A 227 16.82 -0.08 -6.21
C GLU A 227 16.12 0.53 -4.97
N HIS A 228 16.92 1.09 -4.06
CA HIS A 228 16.45 1.73 -2.83
C HIS A 228 15.43 2.86 -3.06
N TRP A 229 15.52 3.56 -4.20
CA TRP A 229 14.63 4.64 -4.60
C TRP A 229 14.00 4.32 -5.95
N PRO A 230 12.79 4.82 -6.25
CA PRO A 230 12.28 4.75 -7.60
C PRO A 230 13.16 5.56 -8.54
N GLU A 231 13.20 5.16 -9.82
CA GLU A 231 13.95 5.89 -10.83
C GLU A 231 13.54 7.37 -10.84
N GLY A 232 14.54 8.28 -10.89
CA GLY A 232 14.32 9.71 -10.86
C GLY A 232 14.02 10.32 -9.47
N MET A 233 13.94 9.52 -8.40
CA MET A 233 13.71 10.00 -7.03
C MET A 233 14.98 9.91 -6.16
N SER A 234 15.07 10.82 -5.19
CA SER A 234 16.03 10.80 -4.07
C SER A 234 15.46 11.59 -2.89
N PHE A 235 16.22 11.72 -1.81
CA PHE A 235 15.85 12.60 -0.69
C PHE A 235 15.56 14.06 -1.08
N ARG A 236 16.22 14.59 -2.11
CA ARG A 236 16.14 16.02 -2.47
C ARG A 236 15.34 16.28 -3.75
N LYS A 237 15.02 15.25 -4.51
CA LYS A 237 14.49 15.36 -5.86
C LYS A 237 13.43 14.30 -6.09
N ASP A 238 12.34 14.71 -6.73
CA ASP A 238 11.23 13.83 -7.12
C ASP A 238 10.91 14.11 -8.59
N ASN A 239 11.66 13.46 -9.48
CA ASN A 239 11.45 13.47 -10.93
C ASN A 239 10.99 12.09 -11.43
N THR A 240 10.53 11.22 -10.53
CA THR A 240 10.04 9.90 -10.92
C THR A 240 8.82 10.06 -11.82
N THR A 241 8.70 9.20 -12.83
CA THR A 241 7.48 9.15 -13.64
C THR A 241 6.39 8.42 -12.87
N PRO A 242 5.10 8.61 -13.21
CA PRO A 242 4.03 7.80 -12.63
C PRO A 242 4.24 6.30 -12.83
N ALA A 243 4.84 5.88 -13.95
CA ALA A 243 5.13 4.48 -14.23
C ALA A 243 6.22 3.92 -13.31
N ASP A 244 7.33 4.65 -13.18
CA ASP A 244 8.45 4.24 -12.31
C ASP A 244 8.04 4.22 -10.84
N TRP A 245 7.28 5.23 -10.41
CA TRP A 245 6.68 5.26 -9.08
C TRP A 245 5.80 4.04 -8.85
N ARG A 246 4.85 3.76 -9.75
CA ARG A 246 3.88 2.70 -9.56
C ARG A 246 4.55 1.31 -9.53
N ALA A 247 5.55 1.09 -10.39
CA ALA A 247 6.35 -0.13 -10.39
C ALA A 247 7.10 -0.31 -9.06
N TRP A 248 7.73 0.75 -8.56
CA TRP A 248 8.47 0.74 -7.30
C TRP A 248 7.58 0.61 -6.06
N ALA A 249 6.45 1.32 -6.04
CA ALA A 249 5.45 1.26 -4.97
C ALA A 249 4.70 -0.08 -4.96
N ALA A 250 4.83 -0.88 -6.03
CA ALA A 250 4.27 -2.21 -6.18
C ALA A 250 2.74 -2.22 -6.03
N ASN A 251 2.05 -1.22 -6.58
CA ASN A 251 0.61 -1.06 -6.39
C ASN A 251 -0.19 -2.30 -6.84
N ASP A 252 0.28 -3.06 -7.84
CA ASP A 252 -0.35 -4.30 -8.32
C ASP A 252 -0.49 -5.39 -7.26
N ILE A 253 0.34 -5.38 -6.22
CA ILE A 253 0.26 -6.33 -5.10
C ILE A 253 -0.08 -5.64 -3.79
N VAL A 254 0.49 -4.46 -3.51
CA VAL A 254 0.30 -3.75 -2.25
C VAL A 254 -1.16 -3.34 -2.04
N ILE A 255 -1.82 -2.79 -3.07
CA ILE A 255 -3.22 -2.35 -2.99
C ILE A 255 -4.16 -3.53 -2.73
N PRO A 256 -4.19 -4.61 -3.55
CA PRO A 256 -5.10 -5.72 -3.30
C PRO A 256 -4.77 -6.48 -2.01
N TRP A 257 -3.50 -6.59 -1.62
CA TRP A 257 -3.14 -7.21 -0.34
C TRP A 257 -3.69 -6.40 0.85
N THR A 258 -3.50 -5.07 0.84
CA THR A 258 -3.97 -4.17 1.90
C THR A 258 -5.49 -4.19 2.01
N ASP A 259 -6.21 -4.12 0.89
CA ASP A 259 -7.68 -4.23 0.85
C ASP A 259 -8.18 -5.53 1.50
N ASN A 260 -7.49 -6.65 1.26
CA ASN A 260 -7.84 -7.93 1.88
C ASN A 260 -7.49 -7.96 3.37
N MET A 261 -6.40 -7.32 3.82
CA MET A 261 -6.06 -7.24 5.24
C MET A 261 -7.11 -6.46 6.03
N ILE A 262 -7.58 -5.33 5.47
CA ILE A 262 -8.66 -4.54 6.08
C ILE A 262 -9.91 -5.39 6.21
N LYS A 263 -10.34 -6.06 5.13
CA LYS A 263 -11.55 -6.92 5.12
C LYS A 263 -11.47 -8.09 6.09
N LEU A 264 -10.29 -8.69 6.26
CA LEU A 264 -10.10 -9.84 7.15
C LEU A 264 -10.06 -9.45 8.62
N ARG A 265 -9.53 -8.26 8.93
CA ARG A 265 -9.22 -7.87 10.31
C ARG A 265 -10.15 -6.84 10.91
N LEU A 266 -10.81 -6.01 10.10
CA LEU A 266 -11.76 -5.02 10.59
C LEU A 266 -13.15 -5.67 10.71
N PRO A 267 -13.76 -5.73 11.92
CA PRO A 267 -15.13 -6.20 12.06
C PRO A 267 -16.10 -5.31 11.25
N LYS A 268 -17.02 -5.91 10.49
CA LYS A 268 -17.95 -5.17 9.62
C LYS A 268 -18.78 -4.10 10.36
N ASN A 269 -19.14 -4.38 11.61
CA ASN A 269 -19.95 -3.49 12.44
C ASN A 269 -19.10 -2.65 13.41
N ALA A 270 -17.78 -2.65 13.27
CA ALA A 270 -16.93 -1.84 14.14
C ALA A 270 -17.23 -0.35 13.93
N ASP A 271 -17.49 0.36 15.02
CA ASP A 271 -17.64 1.81 15.04
C ASP A 271 -16.56 2.41 15.95
N PRO A 272 -15.50 3.03 15.38
CA PRO A 272 -14.46 3.60 16.22
C PRO A 272 -14.94 4.79 17.08
N ARG A 273 -16.14 5.33 16.88
CA ARG A 273 -16.69 6.35 17.79
C ARG A 273 -17.01 5.78 19.18
N GLU A 274 -17.25 4.46 19.26
CA GLU A 274 -17.60 3.77 20.50
C GLU A 274 -16.38 3.35 21.34
N GLY A 275 -15.17 3.53 20.81
CA GLY A 275 -13.92 3.17 21.47
C GLY A 275 -12.96 2.36 20.60
N PRO A 276 -11.82 1.90 21.16
CA PRO A 276 -10.81 1.14 20.43
C PRO A 276 -11.38 -0.10 19.74
N VAL A 277 -11.13 -0.22 18.43
CA VAL A 277 -11.62 -1.36 17.65
C VAL A 277 -10.85 -2.63 17.98
N LYS A 278 -11.57 -3.68 18.39
CA LYS A 278 -11.01 -5.03 18.56
C LYS A 278 -10.85 -5.72 17.19
N LEU A 279 -9.62 -5.73 16.67
CA LEU A 279 -9.29 -6.37 15.41
C LEU A 279 -9.44 -7.90 15.46
N LEU A 280 -9.90 -8.48 14.35
CA LEU A 280 -10.01 -9.92 14.17
C LEU A 280 -8.63 -10.54 13.95
N GLU A 281 -8.45 -11.76 14.45
CA GLU A 281 -7.25 -12.56 14.22
C GLU A 281 -7.29 -13.23 12.84
N ILE A 282 -6.13 -13.31 12.19
CA ILE A 282 -5.97 -14.05 10.94
C ILE A 282 -5.52 -15.47 11.27
N SER A 283 -6.28 -16.45 10.80
CA SER A 283 -5.83 -17.85 10.79
C SER A 283 -4.87 -18.07 9.61
N SER A 284 -3.59 -18.28 9.90
CA SER A 284 -2.56 -18.57 8.88
C SER A 284 -2.84 -19.81 8.04
N MET A 285 -3.63 -20.76 8.56
CA MET A 285 -4.08 -21.95 7.83
C MET A 285 -5.12 -21.64 6.73
N LYS A 286 -5.77 -20.47 6.76
CA LYS A 286 -6.82 -20.06 5.83
C LYS A 286 -6.30 -19.06 4.80
N GLY A 287 -5.21 -19.41 4.13
CA GLY A 287 -4.58 -18.58 3.11
C GLY A 287 -3.84 -19.38 2.05
N TRP A 288 -3.12 -18.66 1.20
CA TRP A 288 -2.25 -19.18 0.16
C TRP A 288 -0.80 -18.98 0.56
N LEU A 289 0.04 -19.93 0.18
CA LEU A 289 1.48 -19.84 0.37
C LEU A 289 2.16 -19.72 -0.98
N GLY A 290 3.22 -18.91 -1.00
CA GLY A 290 4.05 -18.67 -2.18
C GLY A 290 5.52 -18.90 -1.88
N ASP A 291 6.18 -19.73 -2.69
CA ASP A 291 7.61 -19.94 -2.62
C ASP A 291 8.37 -18.72 -3.15
N ILE A 292 9.12 -18.05 -2.27
CA ILE A 292 9.74 -16.75 -2.56
C ILE A 292 10.83 -16.77 -3.64
N GLN A 293 11.26 -17.96 -4.09
CA GLN A 293 12.29 -18.14 -5.10
C GLN A 293 11.72 -18.50 -6.46
N SER A 294 10.70 -19.36 -6.48
CA SER A 294 10.14 -19.92 -7.71
C SER A 294 8.80 -19.29 -8.12
N GLY A 295 8.14 -18.57 -7.21
CA GLY A 295 6.80 -18.02 -7.44
C GLY A 295 5.69 -19.08 -7.43
N GLN A 296 6.00 -20.34 -7.10
CA GLN A 296 4.98 -21.38 -7.00
C GLN A 296 4.02 -21.07 -5.85
N ILE A 297 2.72 -21.12 -6.15
CA ILE A 297 1.64 -20.85 -5.19
C ILE A 297 0.72 -22.05 -5.01
N SER A 298 0.26 -22.28 -3.79
CA SER A 298 -0.84 -23.22 -3.51
C SER A 298 -1.58 -22.84 -2.22
N PRO A 299 -2.78 -23.38 -1.97
CA PRO A 299 -3.44 -23.25 -0.67
C PRO A 299 -2.53 -23.79 0.45
N HIS A 300 -2.64 -23.21 1.64
CA HIS A 300 -1.78 -23.57 2.79
C HIS A 300 -1.70 -25.09 3.08
N HIS A 301 -2.79 -25.83 2.89
CA HIS A 301 -2.84 -27.28 3.15
C HIS A 301 -2.19 -28.11 2.03
N GLU A 302 -2.08 -27.58 0.82
CA GLU A 302 -1.46 -28.23 -0.35
C GLU A 302 -0.02 -27.75 -0.59
N PHE A 303 0.50 -26.83 0.22
CA PHE A 303 1.86 -26.33 0.04
C PHE A 303 2.90 -27.36 0.47
N LEU A 304 3.64 -27.85 -0.53
CA LEU A 304 4.66 -28.89 -0.37
C LEU A 304 6.01 -28.35 0.15
N GLY A 305 6.27 -27.06 -0.05
CA GLY A 305 7.49 -26.40 0.42
C GLY A 305 7.48 -26.09 1.92
N SER A 306 8.57 -25.48 2.40
CA SER A 306 8.68 -25.02 3.78
C SER A 306 7.72 -23.85 4.05
N LYS A 307 6.65 -24.13 4.81
CA LYS A 307 5.62 -23.12 5.14
C LYS A 307 6.20 -21.94 5.93
N SER A 308 7.23 -22.18 6.74
CA SER A 308 7.94 -21.15 7.51
C SER A 308 8.86 -20.25 6.67
N ASP A 309 9.11 -20.62 5.40
CA ASP A 309 9.93 -19.83 4.49
C ASP A 309 9.13 -19.19 3.35
N ALA A 310 7.88 -19.63 3.18
CA ALA A 310 6.97 -19.11 2.17
C ALA A 310 6.31 -17.78 2.58
N SER A 311 6.02 -16.94 1.59
CA SER A 311 5.12 -15.79 1.72
C SER A 311 3.69 -16.25 1.96
N TRP A 312 2.95 -15.56 2.83
CA TRP A 312 1.54 -15.83 3.09
C TRP A 312 0.63 -14.77 2.45
N PHE A 313 -0.42 -15.23 1.76
CA PHE A 313 -1.40 -14.38 1.09
C PHE A 313 -2.83 -14.71 1.53
N PRO A 314 -3.72 -13.71 1.63
CA PRO A 314 -5.09 -13.90 2.09
C PRO A 314 -5.98 -14.70 1.13
N SER A 315 -5.62 -14.77 -0.15
CA SER A 315 -6.45 -15.39 -1.17
C SER A 315 -5.63 -15.81 -2.39
N LYS A 316 -6.24 -16.64 -3.24
CA LYS A 316 -5.67 -17.05 -4.53
C LYS A 316 -5.41 -15.85 -5.43
N SER A 317 -6.31 -14.87 -5.45
CA SER A 317 -6.18 -13.69 -6.31
C SER A 317 -5.01 -12.82 -5.89
N VAL A 318 -4.80 -12.61 -4.59
CA VAL A 318 -3.64 -11.85 -4.10
C VAL A 318 -2.33 -12.63 -4.34
N ALA A 319 -2.33 -13.94 -4.14
CA ALA A 319 -1.17 -14.77 -4.46
C ALA A 319 -0.81 -14.72 -5.96
N LYS A 320 -1.81 -14.75 -6.85
CA LYS A 320 -1.59 -14.56 -8.29
C LYS A 320 -1.09 -13.17 -8.65
N ALA A 321 -1.62 -12.11 -8.01
CA ALA A 321 -1.13 -10.75 -8.21
C ALA A 321 0.34 -10.62 -7.83
N TRP A 322 0.76 -11.29 -6.76
CA TRP A 322 2.17 -11.37 -6.38
C TRP A 322 3.03 -12.07 -7.43
N VAL A 323 2.56 -13.21 -7.97
CA VAL A 323 3.29 -13.92 -9.05
C VAL A 323 3.43 -13.02 -10.28
N GLY A 324 2.31 -12.43 -10.73
CA GLY A 324 2.29 -11.52 -11.88
C GLY A 324 3.20 -10.31 -11.70
N PHE A 325 3.29 -9.77 -10.48
CA PHE A 325 4.17 -8.63 -10.19
C PHE A 325 5.66 -9.03 -10.09
N ALA A 326 5.98 -10.07 -9.32
CA ALA A 326 7.36 -10.36 -8.91
C ALA A 326 8.10 -11.34 -9.85
N PHE A 327 7.39 -12.12 -10.67
CA PHE A 327 7.99 -13.18 -11.48
C PHE A 327 7.66 -13.08 -12.98
N GLU A 328 6.52 -12.49 -13.33
CA GLU A 328 6.15 -12.26 -14.72
C GLU A 328 6.67 -10.88 -15.14
N ARG A 329 7.73 -10.83 -15.96
CA ARG A 329 8.22 -9.56 -16.50
C ARG A 329 7.14 -8.99 -17.43
N THR A 330 6.50 -7.88 -17.04
CA THR A 330 5.87 -7.00 -18.02
C THR A 330 7.00 -6.41 -18.87
N THR A 331 7.27 -7.04 -20.02
CA THR A 331 8.03 -6.37 -21.07
C THR A 331 7.34 -5.04 -21.37
N PRO A 332 8.04 -3.90 -21.36
CA PRO A 332 7.45 -2.65 -21.84
C PRO A 332 6.95 -2.90 -23.26
N PHE A 333 5.74 -2.42 -23.54
CA PHE A 333 5.13 -2.49 -24.86
C PHE A 333 6.06 -1.78 -25.86
N THR A 334 6.93 -2.53 -26.53
CA THR A 334 7.64 -2.00 -27.70
C THR A 334 6.61 -1.93 -28.81
N SER A 335 6.18 -0.72 -29.15
CA SER A 335 5.43 -0.48 -30.38
C SER A 335 6.32 -0.87 -31.56
N ASN A 336 6.18 -2.11 -32.04
CA ASN A 336 6.66 -2.47 -33.36
C ASN A 336 5.76 -1.77 -34.38
N THR A 337 6.08 -0.52 -34.69
CA THR A 337 5.75 0.00 -36.02
C THR A 337 6.71 -0.67 -36.99
N GLU A 338 6.27 -1.79 -37.54
CA GLU A 338 6.86 -2.38 -38.73
C GLU A 338 6.89 -1.30 -39.83
N ASN A 339 8.09 -1.03 -40.35
CA ASN A 339 8.26 -0.28 -41.58
C ASN A 339 7.76 -1.16 -42.74
N GLU A 340 6.46 -1.11 -43.02
CA GLU A 340 5.97 -1.30 -44.38
C GLU A 340 6.39 -0.07 -45.19
N LYS A 341 7.55 -0.17 -45.88
CA LYS A 341 7.75 0.61 -47.11
C LYS A 341 7.51 -0.31 -48.28
N SER A 342 6.35 -0.09 -48.87
CA SER A 342 5.86 -0.60 -50.14
C SER A 342 6.93 -0.59 -51.23
N SER A 343 7.19 -1.77 -51.77
CA SER A 343 7.48 -1.96 -53.19
C SER A 343 6.24 -1.56 -53.99
N ASP A 344 6.37 -0.52 -54.82
CA ASP A 344 5.85 -0.48 -56.20
C ASP A 344 5.82 0.96 -56.71
N GLN A 345 6.77 1.29 -57.59
CA GLN A 345 6.48 2.04 -58.81
C GLN A 345 7.56 1.76 -59.87
N ALA A 346 7.07 1.37 -61.04
CA ALA A 346 7.75 1.11 -62.32
C ALA A 346 8.68 2.27 -62.73
N GLY A 347 9.76 2.12 -63.50
CA GLY A 347 9.97 1.27 -64.67
C GLY A 347 9.85 2.11 -65.94
N ALA A 348 10.97 2.66 -66.44
CA ALA A 348 11.30 3.06 -67.83
C ALA A 348 12.58 3.92 -67.80
N ASP A 349 13.77 3.43 -68.13
CA ASP A 349 14.36 3.13 -69.46
C ASP A 349 15.27 4.28 -69.97
N ASN A 350 16.45 3.85 -70.42
CA ASN A 350 17.56 4.46 -71.16
C ASN A 350 17.69 5.99 -71.32
N THR A 351 18.90 6.51 -71.08
CA THR A 351 19.82 6.94 -72.16
C THR A 351 21.17 7.44 -71.63
N ALA A 352 22.25 6.89 -72.22
CA ALA A 352 23.51 7.51 -72.63
C ALA A 352 24.38 8.34 -71.64
N GLN A 353 25.57 7.78 -71.36
CA GLN A 353 26.88 8.46 -71.20
C GLN A 353 27.17 9.45 -72.37
N PRO A 354 28.27 10.28 -72.38
CA PRO A 354 29.47 10.28 -71.53
C PRO A 354 30.02 11.68 -71.10
N LYS A 355 30.77 11.72 -69.99
CA LYS A 355 32.24 12.00 -69.93
C LYS A 355 32.71 12.08 -68.49
#